data_AF-A0A3D2TKT2-F1
#
_entry.id   AF-A0A3D2TKT2-F1
#
_cell.length_a   1.000
_cell.length_b   1.000
_cell.length_c   1.000
_cell.angle_alpha   90.00
_cell.angle_beta   90.00
_cell.angle_gamma   90.00
#
_symmetry.space_group_name_H-M   'P 1'
#
loop_
_entity.id
_entity.type
_entity.pdbx_description
1 polymer ?
#
loop_
_entity_poly.entity_id
_entity_poly.type
_entity_poly.pdbx_seq_one_letter_code
_entity_poly.pdbx_strand_id
1 'polypeptide(L)'
;MDCRKTTRSWCILPCLLALMVFVSSARTGVSEETLDLPLPRTSTNAALHYQRAILFLVAVDPVHRDLLRKPIWEIVTPTSSPADLAKVDRLLIASRHAIRSSLIGANQLHADFGLDIRQYMLTAVLPHTQMMVDLAKLNALHGVQKEAAGDWTSAAEIYLAIIRMGRHMTHQTTLDEVLAGIEILETAYYALGRWATHCSDESLINRLLDLAKVSSGNLIEPARTLLSEASISQMR
;
A
#
# COMPACT_ATOMS: atom_id res chain seq x y z
N MET A 1 -83.48 12.64 52.20
CA MET A 1 -82.73 11.51 52.77
C MET A 1 -81.78 10.97 51.71
N ASP A 2 -80.59 10.58 52.16
CA ASP A 2 -79.37 10.28 51.43
C ASP A 2 -79.46 9.53 50.09
N CYS A 3 -78.60 9.90 49.14
CA CYS A 3 -77.48 9.02 48.76
C CYS A 3 -76.39 9.78 47.98
N ARG A 4 -75.19 9.84 48.55
CA ARG A 4 -73.93 10.21 47.88
C ARG A 4 -73.59 9.15 46.82
N LYS A 5 -72.91 9.55 45.72
CA LYS A 5 -71.51 9.14 45.40
C LYS A 5 -71.11 9.44 43.94
N THR A 6 -69.96 10.13 43.80
CA THR A 6 -68.84 9.94 42.84
C THR A 6 -69.17 9.53 41.40
N THR A 7 -68.71 10.23 40.36
CA THR A 7 -67.29 10.23 39.96
C THR A 7 -66.93 11.44 39.07
N ARG A 8 -66.08 12.32 39.61
CA ARG A 8 -65.14 13.16 38.86
C ARG A 8 -64.01 12.28 38.29
N SER A 9 -63.38 12.75 37.21
CA SER A 9 -62.01 12.39 36.77
C SER A 9 -61.84 11.16 35.86
N TRP A 10 -62.42 11.17 34.67
CA TRP A 10 -62.09 10.18 33.60
C TRP A 10 -61.67 10.81 32.26
N CYS A 11 -61.35 12.10 32.21
CA CYS A 11 -60.86 12.75 30.98
C CYS A 11 -59.42 13.29 31.06
N ILE A 12 -58.75 13.18 32.22
CA ILE A 12 -57.37 13.69 32.38
C ILE A 12 -56.33 12.62 31.98
N LEU A 13 -56.64 11.33 32.15
CA LEU A 13 -55.75 10.24 31.78
C LEU A 13 -55.48 10.12 30.26
N PRO A 14 -56.47 10.22 29.35
CA PRO A 14 -56.19 10.12 27.92
C PRO A 14 -55.41 11.34 27.38
N CYS A 15 -55.59 12.53 27.95
CA CYS A 15 -54.84 13.72 27.55
C CYS A 15 -53.37 13.68 28.00
N LEU A 16 -53.07 13.14 29.19
CA LEU A 16 -51.70 12.93 29.65
C LEU A 16 -50.96 11.84 28.87
N LEU A 17 -51.66 10.77 28.46
CA LEU A 17 -51.07 9.73 27.61
C LEU A 17 -50.77 10.24 26.20
N ALA A 18 -51.65 11.05 25.61
CA ALA A 18 -51.41 11.68 24.31
C ALA A 18 -50.24 12.68 24.34
N LEU A 19 -50.06 13.43 25.44
CA LEU A 19 -48.93 14.34 25.59
C LEU A 19 -47.59 13.59 25.77
N MET A 20 -47.58 12.44 26.48
CA MET A 20 -46.38 11.60 26.57
C MET A 20 -46.04 10.95 25.23
N VAL A 21 -47.02 10.53 24.43
CA VAL A 21 -46.76 10.00 23.08
C VAL A 21 -46.21 11.09 22.14
N PHE A 22 -46.68 12.34 22.24
CA PHE A 22 -46.15 13.43 21.42
C PHE A 22 -44.77 13.95 21.87
N VAL A 23 -44.45 13.94 23.17
CA VAL A 23 -43.11 14.32 23.66
C VAL A 23 -42.10 13.19 23.46
N SER A 24 -42.52 11.92 23.48
CA SER A 24 -41.67 10.78 23.11
C SER A 24 -41.47 10.61 21.60
N SER A 25 -42.35 11.19 20.77
CA SER A 25 -42.19 11.17 19.30
C SER A 25 -41.35 12.33 18.75
N ALA A 26 -41.01 13.32 19.57
CA ALA A 26 -40.08 14.41 19.22
C ALA A 26 -38.59 14.00 19.25
N ARG A 27 -38.28 12.72 19.48
CA ARG A 27 -36.97 12.09 19.20
C ARG A 27 -37.15 10.77 18.44
N THR A 28 -38.00 10.77 17.43
CA THR A 28 -37.60 10.08 16.21
C THR A 28 -36.92 11.13 15.37
N GLY A 29 -35.63 11.32 15.62
CA GLY A 29 -34.77 11.85 14.58
C GLY A 29 -35.02 10.92 13.41
N VAL A 30 -35.74 11.43 12.40
CA VAL A 30 -35.46 11.06 11.03
C VAL A 30 -33.95 11.23 10.95
N SER A 31 -33.24 10.11 11.09
CA SER A 31 -31.93 10.04 10.51
C SER A 31 -32.26 10.25 9.05
N GLU A 32 -32.10 11.48 8.59
CA GLU A 32 -31.42 11.64 7.32
C GLU A 32 -30.20 10.73 7.46
N GLU A 33 -30.34 9.48 7.02
CA GLU A 33 -29.24 8.82 6.32
C GLU A 33 -28.97 9.71 5.10
N THR A 34 -28.43 10.91 5.33
CA THR A 34 -27.20 11.21 4.65
C THR A 34 -26.34 10.00 4.96
N LEU A 35 -26.20 9.14 3.95
CA LEU A 35 -25.02 8.32 3.75
C LEU A 35 -23.81 9.29 3.69
N ASP A 36 -23.56 10.03 4.76
CA ASP A 36 -22.24 10.42 5.19
C ASP A 36 -21.60 9.12 5.67
N LEU A 37 -21.39 8.21 4.70
CA LEU A 37 -20.29 7.28 4.78
C LEU A 37 -19.11 8.17 5.18
N PRO A 38 -18.50 7.97 6.37
CA PRO A 38 -17.30 8.71 6.69
C PRO A 38 -16.40 8.53 5.48
N LEU A 39 -15.98 9.65 4.85
CA LEU A 39 -15.11 9.62 3.68
C LEU A 39 -14.09 8.52 3.95
N PRO A 40 -14.05 7.44 3.13
CA PRO A 40 -13.34 6.25 3.51
C PRO A 40 -11.92 6.68 3.86
N ARG A 41 -11.54 6.46 5.13
CA ARG A 41 -10.15 6.66 5.54
C ARG A 41 -9.32 5.87 4.53
N THR A 42 -8.29 6.50 3.96
CA THR A 42 -7.39 5.81 3.04
C THR A 42 -7.04 4.47 3.67
N SER A 43 -7.32 3.37 2.95
CA SER A 43 -7.15 2.03 3.50
C SER A 43 -5.75 1.88 4.09
N THR A 44 -5.68 1.33 5.30
CA THR A 44 -4.40 1.06 5.97
C THR A 44 -3.68 -0.15 5.39
N ASN A 45 -4.30 -0.85 4.42
CA ASN A 45 -3.71 -1.96 3.69
C ASN A 45 -3.02 -1.45 2.40
N ALA A 46 -1.69 -1.58 2.37
CA ALA A 46 -0.85 -1.23 1.23
C ALA A 46 -1.25 -1.95 -0.07
N ALA A 47 -1.76 -3.18 0.02
CA ALA A 47 -2.07 -4.01 -1.14
C ALA A 47 -3.11 -3.35 -2.06
N LEU A 48 -4.09 -2.62 -1.53
CA LEU A 48 -5.06 -1.90 -2.36
C LEU A 48 -4.38 -0.80 -3.20
N HIS A 49 -3.41 -0.11 -2.62
CA HIS A 49 -2.64 0.92 -3.30
C HIS A 49 -1.68 0.34 -4.32
N TYR A 50 -1.09 -0.82 -4.02
CA TYR A 50 -0.27 -1.58 -4.96
C TYR A 50 -1.08 -2.12 -6.12
N GLN A 51 -2.23 -2.75 -5.88
CA GLN A 51 -3.15 -3.20 -6.94
C GLN A 51 -3.54 -2.04 -7.86
N ARG A 52 -3.89 -0.88 -7.30
CA ARG A 52 -4.15 0.32 -8.11
C ARG A 52 -2.92 0.78 -8.89
N ALA A 53 -1.72 0.71 -8.31
CA ALA A 53 -0.48 1.03 -9.01
C ALA A 53 -0.22 0.07 -10.17
N ILE A 54 -0.45 -1.23 -9.97
CA ILE A 54 -0.33 -2.28 -10.98
C ILE A 54 -1.32 -2.01 -12.13
N LEU A 55 -2.58 -1.68 -11.84
CA LEU A 55 -3.56 -1.34 -12.87
C LEU A 55 -3.12 -0.14 -13.72
N PHE A 56 -2.57 0.90 -13.09
CA PHE A 56 -2.00 2.02 -13.85
C PHE A 56 -0.77 1.64 -14.66
N LEU A 57 0.11 0.79 -14.12
CA LEU A 57 1.30 0.32 -14.83
C LEU A 57 0.90 -0.53 -16.04
N VAL A 58 -0.07 -1.44 -15.89
CA VAL A 58 -0.53 -2.31 -16.99
C VAL A 58 -1.14 -1.52 -18.15
N ALA A 59 -1.71 -0.34 -17.87
CA ALA A 59 -2.24 0.57 -18.89
C ALA A 59 -1.14 1.32 -19.69
N VAL A 60 0.13 1.27 -19.25
CA VAL A 60 1.25 1.87 -19.99
C VAL A 60 1.60 1.00 -21.19
N ASP A 61 1.91 1.65 -22.32
CA ASP A 61 2.35 0.98 -23.55
C ASP A 61 3.45 -0.06 -23.24
N PRO A 62 3.29 -1.34 -23.65
CA PRO A 62 4.29 -2.39 -23.45
C PRO A 62 5.69 -2.00 -23.93
N VAL A 63 5.81 -1.21 -25.00
CA VAL A 63 7.11 -0.76 -25.53
C VAL A 63 7.87 0.08 -24.52
N HIS A 64 7.17 0.92 -23.75
CA HIS A 64 7.81 1.71 -22.69
C HIS A 64 8.14 0.85 -21.47
N ARG A 65 7.27 -0.12 -21.14
CA ARG A 65 7.47 -1.03 -20.00
C ARG A 65 8.59 -2.03 -20.18
N ASP A 66 8.97 -2.35 -21.42
CA ASP A 66 10.03 -3.34 -21.72
C ASP A 66 11.36 -3.01 -21.02
N LEU A 67 11.61 -1.72 -20.74
CA LEU A 67 12.75 -1.28 -19.93
C LEU A 67 12.79 -1.92 -18.54
N LEU A 68 11.65 -2.15 -17.90
CA LEU A 68 11.55 -2.68 -16.54
C LEU A 68 11.89 -4.18 -16.44
N ARG A 69 12.02 -4.87 -17.59
CA ARG A 69 12.48 -6.26 -17.62
C ARG A 69 13.94 -6.41 -17.23
N LYS A 70 14.73 -5.35 -17.40
CA LYS A 70 16.14 -5.32 -17.01
C LYS A 70 16.27 -4.95 -15.54
N PRO A 71 17.33 -5.41 -14.85
CA PRO A 71 17.62 -4.92 -13.52
C PRO A 71 18.01 -3.44 -13.57
N ILE A 72 17.80 -2.72 -12.46
CA ILE A 72 17.93 -1.25 -12.42
C ILE A 72 19.32 -0.74 -12.84
N TRP A 73 20.38 -1.49 -12.50
CA TRP A 73 21.77 -1.18 -12.83
C TRP A 73 22.12 -1.31 -14.31
N GLU A 74 21.26 -1.95 -15.10
CA GLU A 74 21.39 -2.04 -16.56
C GLU A 74 20.53 -1.00 -17.30
N ILE A 75 19.56 -0.37 -16.62
CA ILE A 75 18.67 0.61 -17.26
C ILE A 75 19.33 1.97 -17.37
N VAL A 76 19.91 2.46 -16.26
CA VAL A 76 20.62 3.76 -16.22
C VAL A 76 22.06 3.51 -15.78
N THR A 77 22.98 3.71 -16.72
CA THR A 77 24.43 3.52 -16.54
C THR A 77 25.16 4.85 -16.72
N PRO A 78 26.41 4.98 -16.23
CA PRO A 78 27.23 6.18 -16.50
C PRO A 78 27.44 6.46 -17.99
N THR A 79 27.26 5.46 -18.85
CA THR A 79 27.41 5.54 -20.30
C THR A 79 26.09 5.65 -21.06
N SER A 80 24.96 5.81 -20.36
CA SER A 80 23.64 5.91 -20.99
C SER A 80 23.56 7.11 -21.93
N SER A 81 23.14 6.87 -23.17
CA SER A 81 23.00 7.93 -24.16
C SER A 81 21.80 8.84 -23.85
N PRO A 82 21.77 10.09 -24.38
CA PRO A 82 20.59 10.95 -24.25
C PRO A 82 19.30 10.31 -24.76
N ALA A 83 19.39 9.46 -25.79
CA ALA A 83 18.25 8.73 -26.33
C ALA A 83 17.72 7.68 -25.35
N ASP A 84 18.59 7.03 -24.57
CA ASP A 84 18.19 6.06 -23.56
C ASP A 84 17.55 6.74 -22.35
N LEU A 85 18.10 7.87 -21.91
CA LEU A 85 17.50 8.70 -20.85
C LEU A 85 16.10 9.20 -21.26
N ALA A 86 15.93 9.60 -22.53
CA ALA A 86 14.62 10.00 -23.04
C ALA A 86 13.57 8.87 -23.07
N LYS A 87 13.99 7.59 -23.11
CA LYS A 87 13.06 6.46 -22.95
C LYS A 87 12.62 6.32 -21.49
N VAL A 88 13.55 6.49 -20.55
CA VAL A 88 13.26 6.50 -19.10
C VAL A 88 12.29 7.63 -18.77
N ASP A 89 12.53 8.84 -19.24
CA ASP A 89 11.64 9.98 -18.97
C ASP A 89 10.22 9.74 -19.50
N ARG A 90 10.08 9.18 -20.70
CA ARG A 90 8.77 8.81 -21.26
C ARG A 90 8.06 7.78 -20.40
N LEU A 91 8.78 6.76 -19.92
CA LEU A 91 8.23 5.75 -19.02
C LEU A 91 7.78 6.39 -17.70
N LEU A 92 8.58 7.26 -17.09
CA LEU A 92 8.25 7.94 -15.83
C LEU A 92 7.01 8.83 -15.98
N ILE A 93 6.90 9.58 -17.08
CA ILE A 93 5.75 10.44 -17.37
C ILE A 93 4.47 9.61 -17.56
N ALA A 94 4.55 8.52 -18.34
CA ALA A 94 3.43 7.63 -18.59
C ALA A 94 2.98 6.91 -17.31
N SER A 95 3.93 6.60 -16.42
CA SER A 95 3.69 5.81 -15.21
C SER A 95 3.50 6.65 -13.94
N ARG A 96 3.37 7.98 -14.03
CA ARG A 96 3.26 8.89 -12.86
C ARG A 96 2.19 8.48 -11.85
N HIS A 97 1.06 7.93 -12.31
CA HIS A 97 -0.03 7.50 -11.44
C HIS A 97 0.30 6.18 -10.74
N ALA A 98 1.03 5.28 -11.40
CA ALA A 98 1.57 4.05 -10.80
C ALA A 98 2.59 4.39 -9.71
N ILE A 99 3.55 5.27 -10.01
CA ILE A 99 4.54 5.79 -9.04
C ILE A 99 3.84 6.34 -7.81
N ARG A 100 2.95 7.33 -8.00
CA ARG A 100 2.23 7.95 -6.89
C ARG A 100 1.46 6.93 -6.05
N SER A 101 0.73 6.00 -6.68
CA SER A 101 -0.06 5.01 -5.94
C SER A 101 0.82 4.05 -5.16
N SER A 102 1.93 3.58 -5.74
CA SER A 102 2.86 2.67 -5.08
C SER A 102 3.56 3.32 -3.88
N LEU A 103 3.97 4.59 -3.99
CA LEU A 103 4.57 5.34 -2.87
C LEU A 103 3.56 5.57 -1.73
N ILE A 104 2.28 5.79 -2.03
CA ILE A 104 1.22 5.82 -0.99
C ILE A 104 1.11 4.45 -0.31
N GLY A 105 1.15 3.35 -1.07
CA GLY A 105 1.14 1.99 -0.54
C GLY A 105 2.33 1.71 0.38
N ALA A 106 3.53 2.14 -0.02
CA ALA A 106 4.76 2.00 0.75
C ALA A 106 4.75 2.73 2.09
N ASN A 107 3.85 3.69 2.29
CA ASN A 107 3.69 4.41 3.55
C ASN A 107 2.58 3.83 4.44
N GLN A 108 1.89 2.77 4.01
CA GLN A 108 0.95 2.05 4.85
C GLN A 108 1.67 1.09 5.80
N LEU A 109 0.97 0.68 6.87
CA LEU A 109 1.56 -0.11 7.95
C LEU A 109 1.76 -1.59 7.61
N HIS A 110 0.86 -2.14 6.79
CA HIS A 110 0.87 -3.55 6.42
C HIS A 110 0.38 -3.71 4.98
N ALA A 111 0.73 -4.83 4.35
CA ALA A 111 0.18 -5.24 3.08
C ALA A 111 -0.44 -6.63 3.25
N ASP A 112 -1.65 -6.79 2.73
CA ASP A 112 -2.33 -8.07 2.65
C ASP A 112 -3.04 -8.16 1.30
N PHE A 113 -2.50 -9.00 0.40
CA PHE A 113 -3.11 -9.25 -0.90
C PHE A 113 -4.34 -10.18 -0.83
N GLY A 114 -4.70 -10.67 0.36
CA GLY A 114 -5.92 -11.45 0.61
C GLY A 114 -5.83 -12.89 0.13
N LEU A 115 -4.62 -13.42 -0.04
CA LEU A 115 -4.39 -14.77 -0.56
C LEU A 115 -4.34 -15.79 0.58
N ASP A 116 -5.33 -16.69 0.59
CA ASP A 116 -5.35 -17.88 1.45
C ASP A 116 -4.72 -19.07 0.71
N ILE A 117 -3.51 -19.46 1.11
CA ILE A 117 -2.78 -20.62 0.54
C ILE A 117 -3.57 -21.93 0.64
N ARG A 118 -4.52 -22.04 1.58
CA ARG A 118 -5.37 -23.23 1.65
C ARG A 118 -6.37 -23.28 0.49
N GLN A 119 -6.73 -22.11 -0.06
CA GLN A 119 -7.68 -21.95 -1.15
C GLN A 119 -6.99 -21.93 -2.53
N TYR A 120 -5.77 -21.40 -2.61
CA TYR A 120 -5.00 -21.35 -3.86
C TYR A 120 -4.05 -22.55 -3.97
N MET A 121 -4.05 -23.24 -5.11
CA MET A 121 -3.11 -24.34 -5.35
C MET A 121 -1.66 -23.84 -5.30
N LEU A 122 -0.73 -24.68 -4.85
CA LEU A 122 0.73 -24.45 -4.78
C LEU A 122 1.40 -24.01 -6.11
N THR A 123 0.63 -23.88 -7.19
CA THR A 123 1.07 -23.50 -8.54
C THR A 123 0.24 -22.33 -9.12
N ALA A 124 -0.56 -21.64 -8.30
CA ALA A 124 -1.34 -20.50 -8.77
C ALA A 124 -0.39 -19.35 -9.12
N VAL A 125 -0.38 -18.95 -10.39
CA VAL A 125 0.38 -17.77 -10.84
C VAL A 125 -0.20 -16.56 -10.12
N LEU A 126 0.62 -15.93 -9.29
CA LEU A 126 0.25 -14.72 -8.56
C LEU A 126 0.47 -13.51 -9.48
N PRO A 127 -0.60 -12.86 -9.99
CA PRO A 127 -0.46 -11.85 -11.05
C PRO A 127 0.24 -10.57 -10.57
N HIS A 128 0.36 -10.35 -9.26
CA HIS A 128 0.98 -9.16 -8.69
C HIS A 128 2.48 -9.29 -8.46
N THR A 129 3.07 -10.47 -8.34
CA THR A 129 4.47 -10.65 -7.89
C THR A 129 5.45 -9.95 -8.83
N GLN A 130 5.43 -10.28 -10.13
CA GLN A 130 6.30 -9.61 -11.11
C GLN A 130 5.97 -8.12 -11.25
N MET A 131 4.69 -7.75 -11.20
CA MET A 131 4.29 -6.34 -11.31
C MET A 131 4.77 -5.51 -10.11
N MET A 132 4.88 -6.10 -8.92
CA MET A 132 5.45 -5.45 -7.75
C MET A 132 6.95 -5.21 -7.90
N VAL A 133 7.68 -6.16 -8.49
CA VAL A 133 9.08 -5.99 -8.87
C VAL A 133 9.23 -4.86 -9.89
N ASP A 134 8.39 -4.84 -10.93
CA ASP A 134 8.43 -3.79 -11.96
C ASP A 134 8.11 -2.41 -11.37
N LEU A 135 7.17 -2.33 -10.41
CA LEU A 135 6.88 -1.10 -9.67
C LEU A 135 8.07 -0.62 -8.82
N ALA A 136 8.83 -1.54 -8.20
CA ALA A 136 10.04 -1.19 -7.47
C ALA A 136 11.11 -0.62 -8.40
N LYS A 137 11.35 -1.25 -9.55
CA LYS A 137 12.28 -0.76 -10.59
C LYS A 137 11.85 0.62 -11.09
N LEU A 138 10.55 0.82 -11.34
CA LEU A 138 9.97 2.11 -11.74
C LEU A 138 10.20 3.21 -10.69
N ASN A 139 9.95 2.91 -9.41
CA ASN A 139 10.21 3.85 -8.33
C ASN A 139 11.71 4.14 -8.17
N ALA A 140 12.57 3.15 -8.37
CA ALA A 140 14.01 3.36 -8.34
C ALA A 140 14.44 4.33 -9.45
N LEU A 141 13.94 4.15 -10.68
CA LEU A 141 14.16 5.11 -11.78
C LEU A 141 13.67 6.52 -11.44
N HIS A 142 12.52 6.63 -10.75
CA HIS A 142 12.05 7.92 -10.27
C HIS A 142 13.00 8.55 -9.23
N GLY A 143 13.55 7.75 -8.32
CA GLY A 143 14.59 8.18 -7.40
C GLY A 143 15.85 8.67 -8.13
N VAL A 144 16.28 7.95 -9.18
CA VAL A 144 17.42 8.36 -10.02
C VAL A 144 17.16 9.71 -10.70
N GLN A 145 15.93 9.96 -11.16
CA GLN A 145 15.55 11.26 -11.71
C GLN A 145 15.63 12.37 -10.65
N LYS A 146 15.27 12.08 -9.39
CA LYS A 146 15.41 13.02 -8.28
C LYS A 146 16.87 13.32 -7.95
N GLU A 147 17.74 12.31 -7.95
CA GLU A 147 19.19 12.52 -7.81
C GLU A 147 19.74 13.43 -8.91
N ALA A 148 19.38 13.17 -10.17
CA ALA A 148 19.82 13.98 -11.30
C ALA A 148 19.35 15.44 -11.21
N ALA A 149 18.23 15.70 -10.53
CA ALA A 149 17.72 17.04 -10.24
C ALA A 149 18.35 17.69 -9.00
N GLY A 150 19.25 17.00 -8.28
CA GLY A 150 19.85 17.45 -7.02
C GLY A 150 18.92 17.34 -5.80
N ASP A 151 17.77 16.67 -5.93
CA ASP A 151 16.79 16.46 -4.87
C ASP A 151 17.13 15.17 -4.09
N TRP A 152 18.27 15.22 -3.40
CA TRP A 152 18.86 14.07 -2.70
C TRP A 152 17.96 13.48 -1.61
N THR A 153 17.24 14.34 -0.89
CA THR A 153 16.31 13.92 0.17
C THR A 153 15.15 13.11 -0.40
N SER A 154 14.48 13.63 -1.44
CA SER A 154 13.35 12.92 -2.05
C SER A 154 13.80 11.59 -2.67
N ALA A 155 14.99 11.55 -3.29
CA ALA A 155 15.54 10.31 -3.82
C ALA A 155 15.70 9.24 -2.73
N ALA A 156 16.29 9.60 -1.59
CA ALA A 156 16.47 8.70 -0.46
C ALA A 156 15.13 8.21 0.12
N GLU A 157 14.16 9.11 0.28
CA GLU A 157 12.82 8.76 0.76
C GLU A 157 12.12 7.75 -0.16
N ILE A 158 12.29 7.91 -1.47
CA ILE A 158 11.80 6.95 -2.47
C ILE A 158 12.49 5.59 -2.28
N TYR A 159 13.81 5.51 -2.12
CA TYR A 159 14.50 4.23 -1.92
C TYR A 159 14.09 3.55 -0.61
N LEU A 160 13.92 4.31 0.48
CA LEU A 160 13.36 3.78 1.72
C LEU A 160 11.93 3.28 1.53
N ALA A 161 11.12 3.93 0.68
CA ALA A 161 9.79 3.44 0.32
C ALA A 161 9.86 2.10 -0.41
N ILE A 162 10.83 1.89 -1.28
CA ILE A 162 11.04 0.59 -1.96
C ILE A 162 11.48 -0.48 -0.94
N ILE A 163 12.31 -0.14 0.06
CA ILE A 163 12.62 -1.07 1.16
C ILE A 163 11.34 -1.49 1.90
N ARG A 164 10.42 -0.55 2.17
CA ARG A 164 9.12 -0.86 2.78
C ARG A 164 8.26 -1.75 1.87
N MET A 165 8.23 -1.49 0.55
CA MET A 165 7.56 -2.37 -0.42
C MET A 165 8.12 -3.79 -0.39
N GLY A 166 9.44 -3.95 -0.39
CA GLY A 166 10.09 -5.25 -0.32
C GLY A 166 9.72 -5.99 0.95
N ARG A 167 9.70 -5.30 2.09
CA ARG A 167 9.24 -5.88 3.37
C ARG A 167 7.79 -6.31 3.32
N HIS A 168 6.90 -5.48 2.79
CA HIS A 168 5.51 -5.87 2.61
C HIS A 168 5.40 -7.21 1.87
N MET A 169 6.16 -7.38 0.78
CA MET A 169 6.19 -8.62 0.00
C MET A 169 6.84 -9.80 0.76
N THR A 170 7.94 -9.60 1.48
CA THR A 170 8.61 -10.69 2.24
C THR A 170 7.82 -11.19 3.46
N HIS A 171 6.78 -10.46 3.88
CA HIS A 171 5.88 -10.88 4.96
C HIS A 171 4.58 -11.49 4.43
N GLN A 172 4.44 -11.65 3.11
CA GLN A 172 3.30 -12.38 2.55
C GLN A 172 3.45 -13.88 2.77
N THR A 173 2.38 -14.60 2.47
CA THR A 173 2.24 -16.01 2.84
C THR A 173 2.94 -16.94 1.87
N THR A 174 3.15 -16.54 0.61
CA THR A 174 3.67 -17.43 -0.44
C THR A 174 5.16 -17.25 -0.71
N LEU A 175 5.84 -18.31 -1.15
CA LEU A 175 7.25 -18.26 -1.51
C LEU A 175 7.51 -17.32 -2.70
N ASP A 176 6.64 -17.33 -3.70
CA ASP A 176 6.75 -16.45 -4.88
C ASP A 176 6.69 -14.96 -4.48
N GLU A 177 5.81 -14.59 -3.54
CA GLU A 177 5.77 -13.23 -3.00
C GLU A 177 7.02 -12.89 -2.19
N VAL A 178 7.55 -13.85 -1.42
CA VAL A 178 8.79 -13.65 -0.66
C VAL A 178 9.99 -13.46 -1.60
N LEU A 179 10.10 -14.25 -2.66
CA LEU A 179 11.16 -14.10 -3.67
C LEU A 179 11.06 -12.77 -4.40
N ALA A 180 9.86 -12.35 -4.81
CA ALA A 180 9.63 -11.02 -5.36
C ALA A 180 10.03 -9.92 -4.36
N GLY A 181 9.72 -10.10 -3.08
CA GLY A 181 10.14 -9.20 -2.01
C GLY A 181 11.66 -9.06 -1.89
N ILE A 182 12.42 -10.15 -2.06
CA ILE A 182 13.89 -10.14 -2.06
C ILE A 182 14.42 -9.35 -3.26
N GLU A 183 13.89 -9.56 -4.46
CA GLU A 183 14.31 -8.80 -5.66
C GLU A 183 14.02 -7.29 -5.53
N ILE A 184 12.89 -6.94 -4.91
CA ILE A 184 12.56 -5.55 -4.58
C ILE A 184 13.57 -4.96 -3.60
N LEU A 185 13.97 -5.71 -2.57
CA LEU A 185 14.98 -5.26 -1.61
C LEU A 185 16.36 -5.10 -2.25
N GLU A 186 16.76 -6.02 -3.13
CA GLU A 186 18.01 -5.91 -3.91
C GLU A 186 18.03 -4.61 -4.72
N THR A 187 16.95 -4.34 -5.46
CA THR A 187 16.77 -3.09 -6.20
C THR A 187 16.93 -1.85 -5.30
N ALA A 188 16.31 -1.88 -4.12
CA ALA A 188 16.32 -0.77 -3.18
C ALA A 188 17.70 -0.54 -2.56
N TYR A 189 18.37 -1.61 -2.10
CA TYR A 189 19.69 -1.51 -1.48
C TYR A 189 20.77 -1.13 -2.49
N TYR A 190 20.68 -1.63 -3.73
CA TYR A 190 21.54 -1.17 -4.80
C TYR A 190 21.38 0.34 -5.03
N ALA A 191 20.15 0.82 -5.19
CA ALA A 191 19.88 2.22 -5.45
C ALA A 191 20.30 3.12 -4.27
N LEU A 192 20.00 2.72 -3.03
CA LEU A 192 20.38 3.44 -1.84
C LEU A 192 21.91 3.45 -1.62
N GLY A 193 22.59 2.34 -1.90
CA GLY A 193 24.04 2.25 -1.84
C GLY A 193 24.70 3.19 -2.85
N ARG A 194 24.22 3.18 -4.11
CA ARG A 194 24.65 4.12 -5.14
C ARG A 194 24.38 5.57 -4.74
N TRP A 195 23.20 5.87 -4.22
CA TRP A 195 22.85 7.21 -3.73
C TRP A 195 23.83 7.68 -2.65
N ALA A 196 24.15 6.82 -1.68
CA ALA A 196 25.03 7.15 -0.57
C ALA A 196 26.47 7.48 -1.01
N THR A 197 26.96 6.88 -2.10
CA THR A 197 28.30 7.19 -2.64
C THR A 197 28.37 8.51 -3.41
N HIS A 198 27.22 9.06 -3.84
CA HIS A 198 27.15 10.28 -4.63
C HIS A 198 26.61 11.48 -3.85
N CYS A 199 25.84 11.26 -2.78
CA CYS A 199 25.35 12.30 -1.90
C CYS A 199 26.52 12.92 -1.10
N SER A 200 26.66 14.24 -1.11
CA SER A 200 27.70 14.96 -0.35
C SER A 200 27.26 15.38 1.06
N ASP A 201 26.00 15.19 1.43
CA ASP A 201 25.47 15.55 2.76
C ASP A 201 25.62 14.40 3.76
N GLU A 202 26.68 14.45 4.55
CA GLU A 202 26.98 13.45 5.58
C GLU A 202 25.89 13.36 6.66
N SER A 203 25.20 14.46 6.98
CA SER A 203 24.14 14.46 7.98
C SER A 203 22.91 13.67 7.50
N LEU A 204 22.58 13.85 6.22
CA LEU A 204 21.49 13.13 5.56
C LEU A 204 21.81 11.64 5.47
N ILE A 205 23.04 11.29 5.07
CA ILE A 205 23.52 9.91 5.04
C ILE A 205 23.39 9.25 6.41
N ASN A 206 23.90 9.89 7.48
CA ASN A 206 23.85 9.34 8.83
C ASN A 206 22.42 9.13 9.32
N ARG A 207 21.53 10.12 9.12
CA ARG A 207 20.11 10.01 9.46
C ARG A 207 19.43 8.83 8.75
N LEU A 208 19.74 8.62 7.48
CA LEU A 208 19.14 7.54 6.69
C LEU A 208 19.70 6.17 7.04
N LEU A 209 20.99 6.08 7.37
CA LEU A 209 21.58 4.85 7.91
C LEU A 209 20.91 4.43 9.21
N ASP A 210 20.61 5.37 10.11
CA ASP A 210 19.91 5.05 11.35
C ASP A 210 18.47 4.57 11.09
N LEU A 211 17.76 5.19 10.14
CA LEU A 211 16.44 4.70 9.70
C LEU A 211 16.52 3.30 9.07
N ALA A 212 17.56 3.02 8.29
CA ALA A 212 17.79 1.70 7.69
C ALA A 212 18.11 0.63 8.74
N LYS A 213 18.90 0.96 9.78
CA LYS A 213 19.20 0.06 10.92
C LYS A 213 17.94 -0.30 11.69
N VAL A 214 17.10 0.68 12.06
CA VAL A 214 15.81 0.44 12.73
C VAL A 214 14.94 -0.47 11.88
N SER A 215 15.00 -0.31 10.56
CA SER A 215 14.31 -1.20 9.65
C SER A 215 14.87 -2.63 9.77
N SER A 216 16.19 -2.87 9.72
CA SER A 216 16.79 -4.23 9.63
C SER A 216 16.42 -5.26 10.72
N GLY A 217 15.76 -4.88 11.82
CA GLY A 217 15.38 -5.79 12.92
C GLY A 217 14.36 -6.88 12.57
N ASN A 218 13.62 -6.77 11.46
CA ASN A 218 12.72 -7.84 10.97
C ASN A 218 13.41 -8.59 9.82
N LEU A 219 13.97 -9.76 10.13
CA LEU A 219 14.64 -10.62 9.15
C LEU A 219 13.63 -11.18 8.13
N ILE A 220 14.08 -11.34 6.90
CA ILE A 220 13.37 -12.06 5.83
C ILE A 220 13.39 -13.55 6.21
N GLU A 221 12.27 -14.26 6.11
CA GLU A 221 12.19 -15.68 6.50
C GLU A 221 11.75 -16.63 5.36
N PRO A 222 12.50 -16.73 4.24
CA PRO A 222 12.09 -17.55 3.09
C PRO A 222 12.03 -19.04 3.43
N ALA A 223 12.96 -19.52 4.26
CA ALA A 223 12.99 -20.91 4.70
C ALA A 223 11.75 -21.29 5.52
N ARG A 224 11.25 -20.38 6.36
CA ARG A 224 10.00 -20.59 7.12
C ARG A 224 8.80 -20.71 6.18
N THR A 225 8.70 -19.81 5.19
CA THR A 225 7.63 -19.83 4.20
C THR A 225 7.66 -21.11 3.36
N LEU A 226 8.84 -21.51 2.88
CA LEU A 226 9.04 -22.76 2.14
C LEU A 226 8.61 -23.99 2.97
N LEU A 227 9.00 -24.07 4.24
CA LEU A 227 8.60 -25.17 5.14
C LEU A 227 7.08 -25.19 5.36
N SER A 228 6.46 -24.03 5.50
CA SER A 228 5.01 -23.90 5.63
C SER A 228 4.30 -24.42 4.38
N GLU A 229 4.70 -24.00 3.18
CA GLU A 229 4.12 -24.49 1.92
C GLU A 229 4.34 -26.00 1.72
N ALA A 230 5.56 -26.49 2.00
CA ALA A 230 5.88 -27.91 1.90
C ALA A 230 5.01 -28.75 2.84
N SER A 231 4.75 -28.26 4.05
CA SER A 231 3.87 -28.95 5.02
C SER A 231 2.43 -29.04 4.53
N ILE A 232 1.92 -28.00 3.86
CA ILE A 232 0.57 -28.00 3.25
C ILE A 232 0.51 -29.01 2.09
N SER A 233 1.59 -29.14 1.31
CA SER A 233 1.68 -30.14 0.24
C SER A 233 1.67 -31.58 0.77
N GLN A 234 2.25 -31.84 1.94
CA GLN A 234 2.32 -33.18 2.54
C GLN A 234 1.02 -33.60 3.24
N MET A 235 0.13 -32.66 3.58
CA MET A 235 -1.19 -32.95 4.15
C MET A 235 -2.24 -33.37 3.10
N ARG A 236 -1.86 -33.42 1.82
CA ARG A 236 -2.69 -33.89 0.70
C ARG A 236 -2.29 -35.31 0.31
#